data_AF-A0A963WSA9-F1
#
_entry.id   AF-A0A963WSA9-F1
#
_cell.length_a   1.000
_cell.length_b   1.000
_cell.length_c   1.000
_cell.angle_alpha   90.00
_cell.angle_beta   90.00
_cell.angle_gamma   90.00
#
_symmetry.space_group_name_H-M   'P 1'
#
loop_
_entity.id
_entity.type
_entity.pdbx_description
1 polymer ?
#
loop_
_entity_poly.entity_id
_entity_poly.type
_entity_poly.pdbx_seq_one_letter_code
_entity_poly.pdbx_strand_id
1 'polypeptide(L)' 'MASKSSKANDDWTGRRLDMREFSRRIAARKAELGLPDPPRNAGQNRTESKKALLKAISDIGGKW' A
#
# COMPACT_ATOMS: atom_id res chain seq x y z
N MET A 1 -8.82 0.81 -19.43
CA MET A 1 -7.73 0.04 -18.77
C MET A 1 -8.36 -1.12 -18.02
N ALA A 2 -8.30 -2.33 -18.56
CA ALA A 2 -8.81 -3.51 -17.86
C ALA A 2 -7.84 -3.89 -16.73
N SER A 3 -8.33 -3.98 -15.50
CA SER A 3 -7.54 -4.45 -14.36
C SER A 3 -7.09 -5.89 -14.60
N LYS A 4 -5.79 -6.16 -14.58
CA LYS A 4 -5.24 -7.53 -14.52
C LYS A 4 -5.41 -8.09 -13.11
N SER A 5 -6.65 -8.34 -12.69
CA SER A 5 -6.85 -9.24 -11.55
C SER A 5 -6.42 -10.64 -11.98
N SER A 6 -5.54 -11.29 -11.23
CA SER A 6 -5.22 -12.70 -11.46
C SER A 6 -6.53 -13.51 -11.47
N LYS A 7 -6.68 -14.40 -12.46
CA LYS A 7 -7.75 -15.40 -12.40
C LYS A 7 -7.44 -16.34 -11.23
N ALA A 8 -8.48 -16.89 -10.60
CA ALA A 8 -8.38 -17.82 -9.46
C ALA A 8 -7.72 -19.19 -9.79
N ASN A 9 -6.98 -19.29 -10.89
CA ASN A 9 -6.09 -20.43 -11.10
C ASN A 9 -4.81 -20.15 -10.32
N ASP A 10 -4.88 -20.61 -9.08
CA ASP A 10 -4.03 -20.24 -7.95
C ASP A 10 -3.12 -21.44 -7.62
N ASP A 11 -2.16 -21.69 -8.50
CA ASP A 11 -1.09 -22.69 -8.36
C ASP A 11 -0.06 -22.31 -7.27
N TRP A 12 -0.33 -21.25 -6.51
CA TRP A 12 0.44 -20.87 -5.35
C TRP A 12 0.36 -21.93 -4.25
N THR A 13 1.48 -22.59 -4.00
CA THR A 13 1.64 -23.61 -2.94
C THR A 13 2.02 -23.00 -1.59
N GLY A 14 2.31 -21.70 -1.55
CA GLY A 14 2.70 -21.00 -0.33
C GLY A 14 1.53 -20.70 0.61
N ARG A 15 1.87 -20.24 1.82
CA ARG A 15 0.87 -19.81 2.81
C ARG A 15 0.03 -18.66 2.25
N ARG A 16 -1.29 -18.83 2.28
CA ARG A 16 -2.26 -17.75 2.07
C ARG A 16 -2.62 -17.13 3.41
N LEU A 17 -2.77 -15.82 3.42
CA LEU A 17 -3.20 -15.05 4.58
C LEU A 17 -4.48 -14.34 4.20
N ASP A 18 -5.53 -14.57 4.99
CA ASP A 18 -6.72 -13.74 4.92
C ASP A 18 -6.38 -12.33 5.44
N MET A 19 -6.69 -11.30 4.64
CA MET A 19 -6.31 -9.92 4.97
C MET A 19 -7.07 -9.37 6.19
N ARG A 20 -8.29 -9.85 6.44
CA ARG A 20 -9.08 -9.46 7.61
C ARG A 20 -8.51 -10.09 8.88
N GLU A 21 -8.09 -11.35 8.83
CA GLU A 21 -7.39 -12.00 9.94
C GLU A 21 -6.04 -11.35 10.20
N PHE A 22 -5.27 -11.09 9.14
CA PHE A 22 -3.95 -10.48 9.24
C PHE A 22 -4.00 -9.09 9.88
N SER A 23 -4.94 -8.24 9.46
CA SER A 23 -5.15 -6.90 10.06
C SER A 23 -5.54 -6.96 11.53
N ARG A 24 -6.42 -7.90 11.92
CA ARG A 24 -6.75 -8.14 13.35
C ARG A 24 -5.51 -8.52 14.17
N ARG A 25 -4.67 -9.40 13.63
CA ARG A 25 -3.43 -9.83 14.31
C ARG A 25 -2.44 -8.69 14.50
N ILE A 26 -2.29 -7.81 13.50
CA ILE A 26 -1.46 -6.61 13.62
C ILE A 26 -2.00 -5.69 14.72
N ALA A 27 -3.31 -5.42 14.74
CA ALA A 27 -3.92 -4.54 15.74
C ALA A 27 -3.71 -5.07 17.17
N ALA A 28 -3.94 -6.38 17.38
CA ALA A 28 -3.70 -7.02 18.67
C ALA A 28 -2.23 -6.90 19.10
N ARG A 29 -1.29 -7.15 18.18
CA ARG A 29 0.14 -7.06 18.47
C ARG A 29 0.60 -5.64 18.79
N LYS A 30 0.05 -4.63 18.11
CA LYS A 30 0.33 -3.22 18.41
C LYS A 30 -0.17 -2.83 19.80
N ALA A 31 -1.35 -3.29 20.18
CA ALA A 31 -1.92 -3.04 21.51
C ALA A 31 -1.09 -3.71 22.62
N GLU A 32 -0.67 -4.96 22.41
CA GLU A 32 0.21 -5.70 23.34
C GLU A 32 1.55 -4.99 23.56
N LEU A 33 2.16 -4.47 22.49
CA LEU A 33 3.46 -3.82 22.54
C LEU A 33 3.40 -2.32 22.89
N GLY A 34 2.20 -1.74 23.01
CA GLY A 34 2.02 -0.30 23.24
C GLY A 34 2.68 0.59 22.18
N LEU A 35 2.84 0.10 20.95
CA LEU A 35 3.59 0.81 19.92
C LEU A 35 2.76 1.97 19.34
N PRO A 36 3.33 3.19 19.27
CA PRO A 36 2.69 4.27 18.54
C PRO A 36 2.62 3.93 17.05
N ASP A 37 1.65 4.53 16.36
CA ASP A 37 1.64 4.48 14.91
C ASP A 37 2.89 5.14 14.35
N PRO A 38 3.66 4.48 13.47
CA PRO A 38 4.82 5.11 12.86
C PRO A 38 4.36 6.34 12.08
N PRO A 39 5.16 7.42 12.08
CA PRO A 39 4.82 8.60 11.32
C PRO A 39 4.68 8.20 9.85
N ARG A 40 3.55 8.55 9.25
CA ARG A 40 3.39 8.38 7.81
C ARG A 40 4.40 9.31 7.14
N ASN A 41 5.18 8.79 6.21
CA ASN A 41 6.05 9.61 5.38
C ASN A 41 5.21 10.73 4.77
N ALA A 42 5.53 12.00 5.09
CA ALA A 42 4.86 13.17 4.53
C ALA A 42 5.05 13.30 3.01
N GLY A 43 5.86 12.40 2.41
CA GLY A 43 6.08 12.33 0.98
C GLY A 43 6.81 13.56 0.44
N GLN A 44 7.50 14.32 1.29
CA GLN A 44 8.20 15.56 0.92
C GLN A 44 9.59 15.29 0.33
N ASN A 45 10.23 14.17 0.72
CA ASN A 45 11.53 13.78 0.18
C ASN A 45 11.39 12.94 -1.10
N ARG A 46 10.91 13.59 -2.17
CA ARG A 46 10.73 12.97 -3.50
C ARG A 46 11.98 13.17 -4.34
N THR A 47 12.37 12.13 -5.06
CA THR A 47 13.35 12.24 -6.16
C THR A 47 12.79 13.15 -7.26
N GLU A 48 13.68 13.73 -8.07
CA GLU A 48 13.28 14.59 -9.20
C GLU A 48 12.37 13.85 -10.20
N SER A 49 12.65 12.57 -10.45
CA SER A 49 11.78 11.72 -11.28
C SER A 49 10.35 11.65 -10.77
N LYS A 50 10.16 11.54 -9.43
CA LYS A 50 8.83 11.48 -8.83
C LYS A 50 8.12 12.84 -8.83
N LYS A 51 8.85 13.94 -8.68
CA LYS A 51 8.27 15.29 -8.82
C LYS A 51 7.79 15.53 -10.25
N ALA A 52 8.58 15.18 -11.25
CA ALA A 52 8.23 15.31 -12.66
C ALA A 52 6.95 14.52 -13.02
N LEU A 53 6.86 13.27 -12.55
CA LEU A 53 5.66 12.45 -12.73
C LEU A 53 4.41 13.10 -12.13
N LEU A 54 4.50 13.58 -10.89
CA LEU A 54 3.35 14.18 -10.20
C LEU A 54 2.93 15.49 -10.83
N LYS A 55 3.88 16.27 -11.37
CA LYS A 55 3.57 17.46 -12.18
C LYS A 55 2.80 17.08 -13.44
N ALA A 56 3.28 16.09 -14.20
CA ALA A 56 2.59 15.62 -15.41
C ALA A 56 1.16 15.12 -15.11
N ILE A 57 0.97 14.43 -13.98
CA ILE A 57 -0.37 14.00 -13.52
C ILE A 57 -1.26 15.22 -13.21
N SER A 58 -0.72 16.23 -12.53
CA SER A 58 -1.46 17.46 -12.23
C SER A 58 -1.82 18.25 -13.50
N ASP A 59 -0.91 18.31 -14.47
CA ASP A 59 -1.10 19.04 -15.73
C ASP A 59 -2.23 18.42 -16.58
N ILE A 60 -2.47 17.11 -16.46
CA ILE A 60 -3.62 16.42 -17.09
C ILE A 60 -4.87 16.41 -16.21
N GLY A 61 -4.88 17.13 -15.07
CA GLY A 61 -6.03 17.24 -14.16
C GLY A 61 -6.20 16.08 -13.17
N GLY A 62 -5.22 15.19 -13.05
CA GLY A 62 -5.22 14.11 -12.07
C GLY A 62 -4.89 14.58 -10.65
N LYS A 63 -5.38 13.87 -9.63
CA LYS A 63 -5.01 14.09 -8.22
C LYS A 63 -4.30 12.87 -7.66
N TRP A 64 -3.20 13.09 -6.96
CA TRP A 64 -2.36 12.07 -6.34
C TRP A 64 -1.92 12.49 -4.94
#